data_AF-A0A7V3YHV8-F1
#
_entry.id   AF-A0A7V3YHV8-F1
#
_cell.length_a   1.000
_cell.length_b   1.000
_cell.length_c   1.000
_cell.angle_alpha   90.00
_cell.angle_beta   90.00
_cell.angle_gamma   90.00
#
_symmetry.space_group_name_H-M   'P 1'
#
loop_
_entity.id
_entity.type
_entity.pdbx_description
1 polymer ?
#
loop_
_entity_poly.entity_id
_entity_poly.type
_entity_poly.pdbx_seq_one_letter_code
_entity_poly.pdbx_strand_id
1 'polypeptide(L)'
;MLPPQVSMPTTPPGITTTTSLWNWQRAVSTTSPAAVSVNPPEKRKIKRASSISSKKAGYTVIQSRSDFEKLVPPADKVVVINPVLDAEAAMPYAIDRGAEEFSLAELTRKGIELLDNPNGFFIQVEGGKIDWACHANDLRAAIGDILDFEQAVAEAVKFYEKHPEETLIVVTADHGNGGLSLGYVLTGYNLYPRRLDHQKVSYEVFEKKVKEYFEKTPAEKRSLEDFWPVIQEHFGLLWLSAEEKAKLEEAAKEHAEA
;
A
#
# COMPACT_ATOMS: atom_id res chain seq x y z
N MET A 1 19.90 14.21 -44.66
CA MET A 1 20.34 12.86 -44.26
C MET A 1 19.62 12.51 -42.97
N LEU A 2 18.65 11.60 -43.02
CA LEU A 2 18.02 11.04 -41.82
C LEU A 2 18.81 9.79 -41.40
N PRO A 3 18.99 9.52 -40.09
CA PRO A 3 19.71 8.35 -39.63
C PRO A 3 18.91 7.06 -39.93
N PRO A 4 19.59 5.90 -40.08
CA PRO A 4 18.94 4.65 -40.44
C PRO A 4 18.09 4.10 -39.29
N GLN A 5 16.93 3.52 -39.63
CA GLN A 5 16.07 2.82 -38.68
C GLN A 5 16.73 1.52 -38.20
N VAL A 6 16.83 1.36 -36.88
CA VAL A 6 17.26 0.11 -36.24
C VAL A 6 16.02 -0.80 -36.12
N SER A 7 16.09 -1.99 -36.72
CA SER A 7 15.04 -3.02 -36.61
C SER A 7 15.07 -3.67 -35.23
N MET A 8 13.94 -3.69 -34.54
CA MET A 8 13.75 -4.38 -33.26
C MET A 8 13.64 -5.91 -33.49
N PRO A 9 14.24 -6.76 -32.64
CA PRO A 9 14.06 -8.21 -32.73
C PRO A 9 12.62 -8.60 -32.37
N THR A 10 12.08 -9.57 -33.10
CA THR A 10 10.74 -10.12 -32.89
C THR A 10 10.67 -10.93 -31.60
N THR A 11 9.65 -10.66 -30.78
CA THR A 11 9.31 -11.36 -29.55
C THR A 11 9.05 -12.86 -29.80
N PRO A 12 9.54 -13.78 -28.95
CA PRO A 12 9.15 -15.18 -29.04
C PRO A 12 7.65 -15.36 -28.77
N PRO A 13 6.95 -16.28 -29.47
CA PRO A 13 5.54 -16.55 -29.21
C PRO A 13 5.40 -17.27 -27.86
N GLY A 14 4.61 -16.70 -26.95
CA GLY A 14 4.26 -17.37 -25.67
C GLY A 14 3.94 -16.47 -24.48
N ILE A 15 4.16 -15.16 -24.56
CA ILE A 15 3.84 -14.24 -23.45
C ILE A 15 2.52 -13.54 -23.74
N THR A 16 1.42 -14.11 -23.25
CA THR A 16 0.15 -13.40 -23.14
C THR A 16 0.24 -12.45 -21.95
N THR A 17 0.50 -11.17 -22.20
CA THR A 17 0.41 -10.11 -21.19
C THR A 17 -1.05 -9.68 -21.11
N THR A 18 -1.77 -10.14 -20.09
CA THR A 18 -3.05 -9.55 -19.71
C THR A 18 -2.78 -8.38 -18.77
N THR A 19 -2.93 -7.16 -19.27
CA THR A 19 -2.89 -5.93 -18.47
C THR A 19 -4.21 -5.80 -17.70
N SER A 20 -4.17 -5.93 -16.38
CA SER A 20 -5.20 -5.39 -15.49
C SER A 20 -4.50 -4.61 -14.37
N LEU A 21 -4.71 -3.29 -14.38
CA LEU A 21 -3.96 -2.26 -13.64
C LEU A 21 -4.46 -1.99 -12.21
N TRP A 22 -5.34 -2.83 -11.65
CA TRP A 22 -6.13 -2.40 -10.47
C TRP A 22 -6.16 -3.38 -9.27
N ASN A 23 -5.32 -4.42 -9.20
CA ASN A 23 -5.48 -5.40 -8.10
C ASN A 23 -4.24 -6.23 -7.67
N TRP A 24 -3.02 -5.73 -7.87
CA TRP A 24 -1.80 -6.52 -7.65
C TRP A 24 -1.35 -6.67 -6.17
N GLN A 25 -1.88 -5.88 -5.24
CA GLN A 25 -1.51 -5.92 -3.81
C GLN A 25 -1.94 -7.17 -3.01
N ARG A 26 -2.50 -8.21 -3.66
CA ARG A 26 -3.14 -9.34 -2.95
C ARG A 26 -2.25 -10.54 -2.67
N ALA A 27 -1.05 -10.63 -3.23
CA ALA A 27 -0.09 -11.69 -2.90
C ALA A 27 1.32 -11.37 -3.42
N VAL A 28 2.34 -11.53 -2.58
CA VAL A 28 3.72 -11.77 -3.05
C VAL A 28 3.76 -13.23 -3.50
N SER A 29 3.83 -13.47 -4.82
CA SER A 29 3.92 -14.81 -5.41
C SER A 29 5.33 -15.07 -5.91
N THR A 30 5.93 -16.16 -5.44
CA THR A 30 7.08 -16.80 -6.09
C THR A 30 6.55 -17.65 -7.26
N THR A 31 7.14 -17.58 -8.45
CA THR A 31 6.43 -17.93 -9.72
C THR A 31 6.30 -19.43 -10.05
N SER A 32 5.10 -19.86 -10.48
CA SER A 32 4.78 -20.64 -11.71
C SER A 32 3.23 -20.69 -11.94
N PRO A 33 2.70 -20.82 -13.18
CA PRO A 33 1.50 -20.13 -13.64
C PRO A 33 0.19 -20.85 -13.28
N ALA A 34 -0.62 -20.24 -12.42
CA ALA A 34 -2.08 -20.46 -12.40
C ALA A 34 -2.77 -19.40 -11.52
N ALA A 35 -2.95 -18.19 -12.03
CA ALA A 35 -3.93 -17.28 -11.46
C ALA A 35 -5.32 -17.63 -12.04
N VAL A 36 -6.11 -18.41 -11.30
CA VAL A 36 -7.51 -18.67 -11.63
C VAL A 36 -8.34 -17.46 -11.18
N SER A 37 -8.85 -16.69 -12.15
CA SER A 37 -9.82 -15.63 -11.92
C SER A 37 -11.24 -16.20 -11.95
N VAL A 38 -11.95 -16.07 -10.83
CA VAL A 38 -13.41 -16.26 -10.77
C VAL A 38 -13.98 -15.07 -10.01
N ASN A 39 -14.99 -14.42 -10.57
CA ASN A 39 -15.53 -13.16 -10.08
C ASN A 39 -16.89 -13.39 -9.38
N PRO A 40 -16.95 -13.50 -8.03
CA PRO A 40 -18.21 -13.46 -7.28
C PRO A 40 -18.35 -12.20 -6.39
N PRO A 41 -19.58 -11.85 -5.96
CA PRO A 41 -19.96 -10.48 -5.58
C PRO A 41 -19.62 -10.05 -4.13
N GLU A 42 -18.58 -10.60 -3.49
CA GLU A 42 -18.25 -10.21 -2.10
C GLU A 42 -16.77 -10.40 -1.74
N LYS A 43 -16.09 -9.33 -1.30
CA LYS A 43 -14.65 -9.30 -1.01
C LYS A 43 -14.18 -10.32 0.05
N ARG A 44 -15.00 -10.60 1.07
CA ARG A 44 -14.74 -11.67 2.07
C ARG A 44 -14.80 -13.07 1.46
N LYS A 45 -15.69 -13.30 0.48
CA LYS A 45 -15.78 -14.57 -0.25
C LYS A 45 -14.58 -14.77 -1.16
N ILE A 46 -14.04 -13.70 -1.75
CA ILE A 46 -12.83 -13.74 -2.59
C ILE A 46 -11.58 -14.14 -1.77
N LYS A 47 -11.36 -13.57 -0.58
CA LYS A 47 -10.24 -13.96 0.31
C LYS A 47 -10.30 -15.45 0.67
N ARG A 48 -11.47 -15.92 1.13
CA ARG A 48 -11.67 -17.34 1.46
C ARG A 48 -11.49 -18.23 0.23
N ALA A 49 -12.07 -17.89 -0.91
CA ALA A 49 -11.93 -18.65 -2.15
C ALA A 49 -10.47 -18.72 -2.64
N SER A 50 -9.72 -17.61 -2.57
CA SER A 50 -8.30 -17.55 -2.94
C SER A 50 -7.41 -18.39 -2.00
N SER A 51 -7.62 -18.30 -0.68
CA SER A 51 -6.90 -19.15 0.29
C SER A 51 -7.21 -20.64 0.13
N ILE A 52 -8.46 -20.99 -0.19
CA ILE A 52 -8.89 -22.37 -0.46
C ILE A 52 -8.28 -22.87 -1.77
N SER A 53 -8.27 -22.04 -2.82
CA SER A 53 -7.67 -22.37 -4.11
C SER A 53 -6.16 -22.57 -3.99
N SER A 54 -5.47 -21.70 -3.25
CA SER A 54 -4.03 -21.80 -2.97
C SER A 54 -3.69 -23.09 -2.24
N LYS A 55 -4.44 -23.43 -1.18
CA LYS A 55 -4.27 -24.72 -0.47
C LYS A 55 -4.51 -25.91 -1.38
N LYS A 56 -5.52 -25.87 -2.25
CA LYS A 56 -5.78 -26.92 -3.26
C LYS A 56 -4.66 -27.04 -4.29
N ALA A 57 -3.96 -25.96 -4.61
CA ALA A 57 -2.80 -25.93 -5.50
C ALA A 57 -1.46 -26.30 -4.81
N GLY A 58 -1.51 -26.70 -3.54
CA GLY A 58 -0.35 -27.14 -2.76
C GLY A 58 0.44 -26.00 -2.10
N TYR A 59 -0.14 -24.80 -1.97
CA TYR A 59 0.49 -23.71 -1.24
C TYR A 59 0.22 -23.80 0.27
N THR A 60 1.26 -23.55 1.05
CA THR A 60 1.17 -23.21 2.47
C THR A 60 0.69 -21.77 2.59
N VAL A 61 -0.45 -21.54 3.24
CA VAL A 61 -1.01 -20.20 3.46
C VAL A 61 -0.73 -19.75 4.89
N ILE A 62 -0.02 -18.65 5.03
CA ILE A 62 0.42 -18.05 6.29
C ILE A 62 -0.34 -16.76 6.53
N GLN A 63 -0.94 -16.61 7.72
CA GLN A 63 -1.74 -15.44 8.09
C GLN A 63 -1.49 -14.97 9.54
N SER A 64 -0.39 -15.42 10.15
CA SER A 64 -0.04 -15.09 11.53
C SER A 64 1.45 -14.76 11.61
N ARG A 65 1.82 -13.84 12.52
CA ARG A 65 3.22 -13.50 12.79
C ARG A 65 4.02 -14.72 13.27
N SER A 66 3.43 -15.52 14.16
CA SER A 66 4.05 -16.75 14.65
C SER A 66 4.40 -17.74 13.53
N ASP A 67 3.52 -17.94 12.55
CA ASP A 67 3.79 -18.90 11.49
C ASP A 67 4.71 -18.32 10.41
N PHE A 68 4.68 -17.01 10.20
CA PHE A 68 5.62 -16.29 9.34
C PHE A 68 7.07 -16.43 9.82
N GLU A 69 7.30 -16.34 11.13
CA GLU A 69 8.63 -16.49 11.74
C GLU A 69 9.19 -17.91 11.63
N LYS A 70 8.32 -18.93 11.54
CA LYS A 70 8.71 -20.35 11.39
C LYS A 70 9.05 -20.73 9.95
N LEU A 71 8.81 -19.85 8.97
CA LEU A 71 9.15 -20.11 7.58
C LEU A 71 10.67 -20.19 7.43
N VAL A 72 11.15 -21.34 6.97
CA VAL A 72 12.57 -21.61 6.69
C VAL A 72 12.71 -22.27 5.31
N PRO A 73 13.84 -22.07 4.60
CA PRO A 73 14.12 -22.80 3.37
C PRO A 73 14.33 -24.31 3.61
N PRO A 74 14.01 -25.17 2.61
CA PRO A 74 13.31 -24.84 1.38
C PRO A 74 11.81 -24.66 1.63
N ALA A 75 11.20 -23.65 1.01
CA ALA A 75 9.75 -23.45 1.04
C ALA A 75 9.23 -23.15 -0.37
N ASP A 76 8.80 -24.19 -1.09
CA ASP A 76 8.53 -24.08 -2.53
C ASP A 76 7.29 -23.24 -2.88
N LYS A 77 6.21 -23.37 -2.09
CA LYS A 77 4.92 -22.74 -2.38
C LYS A 77 4.31 -22.13 -1.13
N VAL A 78 4.61 -20.87 -0.88
CA VAL A 78 4.11 -20.13 0.28
C VAL A 78 3.31 -18.91 -0.20
N VAL A 79 2.15 -18.71 0.40
CA VAL A 79 1.39 -17.45 0.31
C VAL A 79 1.33 -16.85 1.69
N VAL A 80 1.92 -15.68 1.87
CA VAL A 80 1.78 -14.88 3.09
C VAL A 80 0.71 -13.83 2.86
N ILE A 81 -0.27 -13.77 3.76
CA ILE A 81 -1.33 -12.76 3.77
C ILE A 81 -1.19 -12.00 5.09
N ASN A 82 -1.15 -10.67 5.01
CA ASN A 82 -1.09 -9.83 6.21
C ASN A 82 -2.31 -10.14 7.12
N PRO A 83 -2.12 -10.38 8.44
CA PRO A 83 -3.21 -10.70 9.37
C PRO A 83 -4.31 -9.63 9.41
N VAL A 84 -3.95 -8.36 9.23
CA VAL A 84 -4.90 -7.26 9.11
C VAL A 84 -4.87 -6.73 7.68
N LEU A 85 -6.06 -6.46 7.16
CA LEU A 85 -6.27 -5.95 5.82
C LEU A 85 -7.34 -4.87 5.86
N ASP A 86 -7.23 -3.90 4.98
CA ASP A 86 -8.19 -2.81 4.83
C ASP A 86 -9.50 -3.25 4.12
N ALA A 87 -10.35 -2.26 3.82
CA ALA A 87 -11.63 -2.45 3.14
C ALA A 87 -11.50 -2.95 1.69
N GLU A 88 -10.36 -2.73 1.05
CA GLU A 88 -10.02 -3.17 -0.31
C GLU A 88 -9.26 -4.50 -0.35
N ALA A 89 -9.03 -5.10 0.83
CA ALA A 89 -8.24 -6.31 1.01
C ALA A 89 -6.73 -6.13 0.79
N ALA A 90 -6.22 -4.92 0.93
CA ALA A 90 -4.79 -4.61 0.90
C ALA A 90 -4.22 -4.48 2.33
N MET A 91 -2.90 -4.41 2.42
CA MET A 91 -2.20 -4.04 3.66
C MET A 91 -2.58 -2.60 4.03
N PRO A 92 -2.71 -2.24 5.32
CA PRO A 92 -2.94 -0.86 5.71
C PRO A 92 -1.75 0.05 5.35
N TYR A 93 -1.99 1.36 5.30
CA TYR A 93 -0.91 2.34 5.14
C TYR A 93 0.15 2.19 6.22
N ALA A 94 1.39 2.53 5.89
CA ALA A 94 2.52 2.40 6.82
C ALA A 94 2.30 3.16 8.14
N ILE A 95 1.61 4.31 8.09
CA ILE A 95 1.29 5.13 9.27
C ILE A 95 0.29 4.44 10.22
N ASP A 96 -0.57 3.56 9.72
CA ASP A 96 -1.61 2.89 10.50
C ASP A 96 -1.23 1.46 10.90
N ARG A 97 -0.04 1.00 10.49
CA ARG A 97 0.38 -0.38 10.65
C ARG A 97 0.46 -0.79 12.12
N GLY A 98 -0.26 -1.84 12.49
CA GLY A 98 -0.24 -2.45 13.81
C GLY A 98 0.97 -3.36 14.06
N ALA A 99 1.18 -3.77 15.31
CA ALA A 99 2.32 -4.62 15.70
C ALA A 99 2.27 -6.05 15.10
N GLU A 100 1.07 -6.58 14.89
CA GLU A 100 0.87 -7.95 14.35
C GLU A 100 1.03 -8.01 12.83
N GLU A 101 0.97 -6.86 12.17
CA GLU A 101 1.00 -6.74 10.71
C GLU A 101 2.43 -6.77 10.17
N PHE A 102 2.58 -7.20 8.93
CA PHE A 102 3.89 -7.24 8.27
C PHE A 102 4.21 -5.91 7.59
N SER A 103 5.47 -5.49 7.65
CA SER A 103 6.01 -4.45 6.78
C SER A 103 6.42 -4.99 5.42
N LEU A 104 6.50 -4.13 4.40
CA LEU A 104 6.99 -4.54 3.09
C LEU A 104 8.45 -5.02 3.14
N ALA A 105 9.25 -4.44 4.03
CA ALA A 105 10.62 -4.86 4.29
C ALA A 105 10.70 -6.28 4.88
N GLU A 106 9.87 -6.63 5.87
CA GLU A 106 9.82 -7.98 6.42
C GLU A 106 9.44 -9.01 5.34
N LEU A 107 8.43 -8.70 4.52
CA LEU A 107 8.00 -9.56 3.42
C LEU A 107 9.10 -9.71 2.36
N THR A 108 9.81 -8.65 2.03
CA THR A 108 10.92 -8.66 1.07
C THR A 108 12.08 -9.51 1.57
N ARG A 109 12.52 -9.29 2.82
CA ARG A 109 13.59 -10.06 3.45
C ARG A 109 13.26 -11.55 3.47
N LYS A 110 12.04 -11.92 3.91
CA LYS A 110 11.61 -13.32 3.95
C LYS A 110 11.44 -13.90 2.54
N GLY A 111 10.95 -13.13 1.59
CA GLY A 111 10.85 -13.52 0.18
C GLY A 111 12.21 -13.90 -0.40
N ILE A 112 13.21 -13.04 -0.21
CA ILE A 112 14.60 -13.31 -0.61
C ILE A 112 15.13 -14.58 0.08
N GLU A 113 14.97 -14.70 1.40
CA GLU A 113 15.43 -15.87 2.17
C GLU A 113 14.87 -17.20 1.64
N LEU A 114 13.58 -17.23 1.29
CA LEU A 114 12.92 -18.46 0.82
C LEU A 114 13.20 -18.77 -0.66
N LEU A 115 13.46 -17.74 -1.47
CA LEU A 115 13.72 -17.85 -2.91
C LEU A 115 15.17 -18.16 -3.25
N ASP A 116 16.12 -17.78 -2.39
CA ASP A 116 17.55 -17.91 -2.64
C ASP A 116 17.94 -19.38 -2.85
N ASN A 117 18.46 -19.68 -4.04
CA ASN A 117 18.81 -21.03 -4.46
C ASN A 117 19.88 -21.00 -5.59
N PRO A 118 20.57 -22.12 -5.86
CA PRO A 118 21.67 -22.17 -6.83
C PRO A 118 21.31 -21.82 -8.29
N ASN A 119 20.02 -21.81 -8.66
CA ASN A 119 19.58 -21.42 -10.01
C ASN A 119 19.23 -19.92 -10.10
N GLY A 120 19.39 -19.18 -9.00
CA GLY A 120 18.91 -17.80 -8.88
C GLY A 120 17.38 -17.72 -8.72
N PHE A 121 16.89 -16.49 -8.62
CA PHE A 121 15.46 -16.22 -8.49
C PHE A 121 15.09 -14.88 -9.12
N PHE A 122 13.78 -14.71 -9.34
CA PHE A 122 13.17 -13.44 -9.68
C PHE A 122 12.18 -13.07 -8.56
N ILE A 123 12.24 -11.82 -8.11
CA ILE A 123 11.29 -11.26 -7.15
C ILE A 123 10.84 -9.88 -7.63
N GLN A 124 9.54 -9.61 -7.50
CA GLN A 124 8.97 -8.29 -7.67
C GLN A 124 8.39 -7.83 -6.32
N VAL A 125 8.74 -6.61 -5.93
CA VAL A 125 8.27 -5.97 -4.70
C VAL A 125 7.60 -4.65 -5.06
N GLU A 126 6.39 -4.42 -4.55
CA GLU A 126 5.57 -3.28 -4.93
C GLU A 126 5.15 -2.47 -3.68
N GLY A 127 5.51 -1.18 -3.65
CA GLY A 127 5.04 -0.20 -2.68
C GLY A 127 3.72 0.46 -3.09
N GLY A 128 2.67 -0.33 -3.40
CA GLY A 128 1.50 0.20 -4.12
C GLY A 128 0.62 1.19 -3.34
N LYS A 129 0.76 1.29 -2.00
CA LYS A 129 -0.03 2.23 -1.19
C LYS A 129 0.38 3.69 -1.39
N ILE A 130 1.57 3.94 -1.94
CA ILE A 130 2.02 5.29 -2.32
C ILE A 130 1.02 5.91 -3.32
N ASP A 131 0.57 5.13 -4.29
CA ASP A 131 -0.40 5.59 -5.28
C ASP A 131 -1.76 5.94 -4.64
N TRP A 132 -2.25 5.08 -3.75
CA TRP A 132 -3.55 5.29 -3.11
C TRP A 132 -3.55 6.51 -2.18
N ALA A 133 -2.46 6.71 -1.44
CA ALA A 133 -2.27 7.92 -0.64
C ALA A 133 -2.23 9.19 -1.51
N CYS A 134 -1.59 9.12 -2.68
CA CYS A 134 -1.59 10.23 -3.64
C CYS A 134 -2.99 10.49 -4.22
N HIS A 135 -3.77 9.46 -4.53
CA HIS A 135 -5.17 9.61 -4.97
C HIS A 135 -6.03 10.33 -3.93
N ALA A 136 -5.78 10.07 -2.65
CA ALA A 136 -6.48 10.73 -1.53
C ALA A 136 -5.92 12.12 -1.18
N ASN A 137 -4.84 12.56 -1.84
CA ASN A 137 -4.06 13.74 -1.45
C ASN A 137 -3.59 13.72 0.02
N ASP A 138 -3.33 12.52 0.56
CA ASP A 138 -2.82 12.32 1.91
C ASP A 138 -1.28 12.26 1.89
N LEU A 139 -0.66 13.44 1.96
CA LEU A 139 0.79 13.56 1.84
C LEU A 139 1.55 12.86 2.97
N ARG A 140 1.01 12.83 4.20
CA ARG A 140 1.71 12.16 5.31
C ARG A 140 1.68 10.65 5.14
N ALA A 141 0.55 10.08 4.72
CA ALA A 141 0.48 8.66 4.39
C ALA A 141 1.40 8.32 3.22
N ALA A 142 1.42 9.13 2.15
CA ALA A 142 2.29 8.92 1.00
C ALA A 142 3.78 8.91 1.38
N ILE A 143 4.23 9.86 2.21
CA ILE A 143 5.60 9.87 2.74
C ILE A 143 5.88 8.60 3.57
N GLY A 144 4.93 8.19 4.42
CA GLY A 144 5.06 6.97 5.22
C GLY A 144 5.29 5.73 4.36
N ASP A 145 4.49 5.55 3.30
CA ASP A 145 4.60 4.40 2.40
C ASP A 145 5.82 4.48 1.47
N ILE A 146 6.29 5.68 1.10
CA ILE A 146 7.59 5.87 0.42
C ILE A 146 8.73 5.37 1.33
N LEU A 147 8.72 5.75 2.60
CA LEU A 147 9.74 5.30 3.57
C LEU A 147 9.64 3.79 3.83
N ASP A 148 8.44 3.21 3.83
CA ASP A 148 8.28 1.76 3.96
C ASP A 148 8.84 1.00 2.75
N PHE A 149 8.61 1.52 1.54
CA PHE A 149 9.20 0.99 0.31
C PHE A 149 10.73 1.15 0.28
N GLU A 150 11.26 2.28 0.75
CA GLU A 150 12.71 2.47 0.92
C GLU A 150 13.32 1.35 1.78
N GLN A 151 12.68 0.98 2.89
CA GLN A 151 13.17 -0.11 3.74
C GLN A 151 13.14 -1.48 3.03
N ALA A 152 12.14 -1.72 2.17
CA ALA A 152 12.10 -2.93 1.35
C ALA A 152 13.24 -2.95 0.32
N VAL A 153 13.53 -1.82 -0.33
CA VAL A 153 14.69 -1.67 -1.22
C VAL A 153 15.98 -1.91 -0.43
N ALA A 154 16.10 -1.41 0.80
CA ALA A 154 17.27 -1.63 1.65
C ALA A 154 17.51 -3.13 1.93
N GLU A 155 16.46 -3.94 2.13
CA GLU A 155 16.60 -5.40 2.27
C GLU A 155 17.12 -6.06 0.98
N ALA A 156 16.67 -5.61 -0.20
CA ALA A 156 17.21 -6.08 -1.47
C ALA A 156 18.67 -5.67 -1.67
N VAL A 157 19.04 -4.44 -1.30
CA VAL A 157 20.44 -3.96 -1.35
C VAL A 157 21.35 -4.78 -0.45
N LYS A 158 20.91 -5.15 0.77
CA LYS A 158 21.68 -6.06 1.65
C LYS A 158 21.97 -7.43 1.01
N PHE A 159 21.07 -7.92 0.15
CA PHE A 159 21.33 -9.14 -0.62
C PHE A 159 22.34 -8.87 -1.74
N TYR A 160 22.16 -7.79 -2.51
CA TYR A 160 23.09 -7.37 -3.55
C TYR A 160 24.52 -7.19 -3.02
N GLU A 161 24.71 -6.58 -1.84
CA GLU A 161 26.03 -6.39 -1.22
C GLU A 161 26.78 -7.71 -0.96
N LYS A 162 26.06 -8.82 -0.80
CA LYS A 162 26.64 -10.16 -0.63
C LYS A 162 26.86 -10.87 -1.97
N HIS A 163 26.11 -10.50 -3.00
CA HIS A 163 26.09 -11.14 -4.32
C HIS A 163 26.19 -10.11 -5.47
N PRO A 164 27.19 -9.20 -5.48
CA PRO A 164 27.16 -8.01 -6.35
C PRO A 164 27.35 -8.32 -7.84
N GLU A 165 28.01 -9.43 -8.17
CA GLU A 165 28.25 -9.87 -9.56
C GLU A 165 27.08 -10.68 -10.16
N GLU A 166 26.14 -11.11 -9.30
CA GLU A 166 25.05 -12.03 -9.66
C GLU A 166 23.66 -11.41 -9.51
N THR A 167 23.58 -10.20 -8.94
CA THR A 167 22.31 -9.55 -8.60
C THR A 167 22.11 -8.27 -9.39
N LEU A 168 20.94 -8.12 -10.03
CA LEU A 168 20.48 -6.86 -10.62
C LEU A 168 19.26 -6.35 -9.86
N ILE A 169 19.32 -5.10 -9.39
CA ILE A 169 18.18 -4.40 -8.78
C ILE A 169 17.72 -3.31 -9.75
N VAL A 170 16.43 -3.31 -10.09
CA VAL A 170 15.77 -2.23 -10.83
C VAL A 170 14.68 -1.66 -9.97
N VAL A 171 14.78 -0.36 -9.65
CA VAL A 171 13.76 0.38 -8.90
C VAL A 171 13.17 1.44 -9.82
N THR A 172 11.86 1.42 -10.00
CA THR A 172 11.12 2.38 -10.82
C THR A 172 9.70 2.54 -10.28
N ALA A 173 9.02 3.59 -10.75
CA ALA A 173 7.58 3.70 -10.68
C ALA A 173 6.95 3.25 -12.00
N ASP A 174 5.69 2.85 -11.94
CA ASP A 174 4.83 2.60 -13.10
C ASP A 174 4.25 3.91 -13.65
N HIS A 175 3.92 4.87 -12.78
CA HIS A 175 3.52 6.22 -13.13
C HIS A 175 3.71 7.23 -11.97
N GLY A 176 3.47 8.52 -12.25
CA GLY A 176 3.25 9.53 -11.20
C GLY A 176 1.77 9.64 -10.84
N ASN A 177 1.44 10.19 -9.67
CA ASN A 177 0.05 10.40 -9.25
C ASN A 177 -0.14 11.68 -8.40
N GLY A 178 -1.39 12.17 -8.29
CA GLY A 178 -1.79 13.30 -7.46
C GLY A 178 -1.30 14.68 -7.91
N GLY A 179 -0.41 14.78 -8.90
CA GLY A 179 0.21 16.05 -9.30
C GLY A 179 1.02 16.68 -8.15
N LEU A 180 1.59 15.84 -7.28
CA LEU A 180 2.27 16.28 -6.07
C LEU A 180 3.40 17.27 -6.40
N SER A 181 3.36 18.43 -5.75
CA SER A 181 4.40 19.45 -5.84
C SER A 181 4.71 20.03 -4.46
N LEU A 182 5.97 20.44 -4.26
CA LEU A 182 6.42 21.10 -3.05
C LEU A 182 6.46 22.61 -3.29
N GLY A 183 5.32 23.25 -3.12
CA GLY A 183 5.22 24.70 -3.22
C GLY A 183 3.79 25.18 -3.37
N TYR A 184 3.49 26.33 -2.80
CA TYR A 184 2.22 27.01 -2.97
C TYR A 184 2.45 28.52 -3.00
N VAL A 185 1.75 29.22 -3.90
CA VAL A 185 2.00 30.65 -4.15
C VAL A 185 1.90 31.49 -2.87
N LEU A 186 0.98 31.15 -1.95
CA LEU A 186 0.80 31.90 -0.70
C LEU A 186 1.89 31.62 0.34
N THR A 187 2.67 30.54 0.20
CA THR A 187 3.82 30.26 1.08
C THR A 187 5.14 30.82 0.55
N GLY A 188 5.14 31.38 -0.66
CA GLY A 188 6.36 31.82 -1.35
C GLY A 188 7.34 30.66 -1.53
N TYR A 189 8.62 30.89 -1.18
CA TYR A 189 9.67 29.86 -1.22
C TYR A 189 9.82 29.08 0.09
N ASN A 190 8.89 29.25 1.03
CA ASN A 190 8.93 28.53 2.30
C ASN A 190 8.15 27.22 2.22
N LEU A 191 8.71 26.16 2.78
CA LEU A 191 8.06 24.88 3.01
C LEU A 191 7.91 24.65 4.52
N TYR A 192 6.81 23.99 4.92
CA TYR A 192 6.51 23.70 6.32
C TYR A 192 6.30 22.19 6.55
N PRO A 193 7.25 21.31 6.16
CA PRO A 193 7.04 19.86 6.19
C PRO A 193 6.75 19.33 7.59
N ARG A 194 7.33 19.96 8.63
CA ARG A 194 7.10 19.60 10.03
C ARG A 194 5.65 19.75 10.49
N ARG A 195 4.79 20.49 9.75
CA ARG A 195 3.35 20.52 10.03
C ARG A 195 2.70 19.15 9.83
N LEU A 196 3.23 18.34 8.92
CA LEU A 196 2.74 16.99 8.67
C LEU A 196 3.01 16.04 9.82
N ASP A 197 3.99 16.33 10.70
CA ASP A 197 4.34 15.51 11.88
C ASP A 197 3.13 15.30 12.81
N HIS A 198 2.17 16.22 12.77
CA HIS A 198 0.98 16.18 13.59
C HIS A 198 -0.10 15.23 13.07
N GLN A 199 -0.06 14.84 11.79
CA GLN A 199 -0.95 13.79 11.31
C GLN A 199 -0.51 12.43 11.87
N LYS A 200 -1.41 11.73 12.54
CA LYS A 200 -1.14 10.48 13.28
C LYS A 200 -1.73 9.23 12.66
N VAL A 201 -2.67 9.40 11.74
CA VAL A 201 -3.38 8.31 11.06
C VAL A 201 -3.60 8.70 9.59
N SER A 202 -3.84 7.73 8.72
CA SER A 202 -4.28 8.03 7.34
C SER A 202 -5.72 8.54 7.31
N TYR A 203 -6.11 9.08 6.14
CA TYR A 203 -7.51 9.40 5.87
C TYR A 203 -8.45 8.19 6.03
N GLU A 204 -8.04 6.95 5.72
CA GLU A 204 -8.89 5.76 5.84
C GLU A 204 -9.23 5.45 7.31
N VAL A 205 -8.24 5.54 8.20
CA VAL A 205 -8.46 5.35 9.64
C VAL A 205 -9.26 6.51 10.22
N PHE A 206 -9.02 7.73 9.74
CA PHE A 206 -9.83 8.88 10.14
C PHE A 206 -11.29 8.77 9.69
N GLU A 207 -11.55 8.32 8.46
CA GLU A 207 -12.90 8.10 7.94
C GLU A 207 -13.67 7.08 8.80
N LYS A 208 -13.00 6.03 9.28
CA LYS A 208 -13.62 5.09 10.24
C LYS A 208 -14.04 5.79 11.53
N LYS A 209 -13.22 6.69 12.07
CA LYS A 209 -13.58 7.49 13.27
C LYS A 209 -14.77 8.39 13.02
N VAL A 210 -14.86 9.01 11.84
CA VAL A 210 -16.04 9.81 11.43
C VAL A 210 -17.28 8.93 11.39
N LYS A 211 -17.22 7.77 10.72
CA LYS A 211 -18.34 6.82 10.63
C LYS A 211 -18.79 6.34 12.00
N GLU A 212 -17.86 5.98 12.87
CA GLU A 212 -18.18 5.58 14.24
C GLU A 212 -18.87 6.69 15.04
N TYR A 213 -18.45 7.96 14.86
CA TYR A 213 -19.13 9.10 15.48
C TYR A 213 -20.56 9.25 14.93
N PHE A 214 -20.77 9.07 13.63
CA PHE A 214 -22.08 9.17 13.01
C PHE A 214 -23.03 8.04 13.43
N GLU A 215 -22.51 6.83 13.61
CA GLU A 215 -23.28 5.69 14.11
C GLU A 215 -23.70 5.86 15.58
N LYS A 216 -22.84 6.49 16.40
CA LYS A 216 -23.08 6.66 17.85
C LYS A 216 -23.85 7.94 18.20
N THR A 217 -23.87 8.92 17.30
CA THR A 217 -24.47 10.24 17.55
C THR A 217 -25.70 10.49 16.65
N PRO A 218 -26.89 10.74 17.23
CA PRO A 218 -28.08 11.13 16.47
C PRO A 218 -27.82 12.35 15.59
N ALA A 219 -28.42 12.39 14.39
CA ALA A 219 -28.15 13.41 13.38
C ALA A 219 -28.31 14.85 13.91
N GLU A 220 -29.34 15.09 14.71
CA GLU A 220 -29.65 16.38 15.33
C GLU A 220 -28.65 16.84 16.40
N LYS A 221 -27.76 15.94 16.85
CA LYS A 221 -26.70 16.22 17.82
C LYS A 221 -25.30 16.23 17.20
N ARG A 222 -25.18 15.98 15.89
CA ARG A 222 -23.88 16.00 15.21
C ARG A 222 -23.42 17.45 15.06
N SER A 223 -22.21 17.75 15.50
CA SER A 223 -21.60 19.06 15.31
C SER A 223 -20.10 18.94 15.04
N LEU A 224 -19.55 19.91 14.31
CA LEU A 224 -18.10 19.97 14.11
C LEU A 224 -17.38 20.21 15.43
N GLU A 225 -17.99 21.01 16.32
CA GLU A 225 -17.48 21.31 17.66
C GLU A 225 -17.25 20.04 18.49
N ASP A 226 -18.21 19.11 18.49
CA ASP A 226 -18.10 17.85 19.24
C ASP A 226 -17.02 16.92 18.67
N PHE A 227 -16.82 16.96 17.35
CA PHE A 227 -15.82 16.13 16.66
C PHE A 227 -14.43 16.79 16.61
N TRP A 228 -14.33 18.09 16.87
CA TRP A 228 -13.11 18.88 16.81
C TRP A 228 -11.93 18.28 17.60
N PRO A 229 -12.10 17.76 18.82
CA PRO A 229 -11.00 17.13 19.56
C PRO A 229 -10.34 15.97 18.80
N VAL A 230 -11.12 15.19 18.04
CA VAL A 230 -10.64 14.07 17.23
C VAL A 230 -9.82 14.57 16.05
N ILE A 231 -10.25 15.66 15.40
CA ILE A 231 -9.49 16.34 14.34
C ILE A 231 -8.15 16.85 14.89
N GLN A 232 -8.18 17.51 16.05
CA GLN A 232 -6.97 18.05 16.68
C GLN A 232 -5.97 16.96 17.06
N GLU A 233 -6.46 15.86 17.65
CA GLU A 233 -5.62 14.73 18.04
C GLU A 233 -4.91 14.10 16.83
N HIS A 234 -5.65 13.90 15.73
CA HIS A 234 -5.18 13.10 14.61
C HIS A 234 -4.54 13.88 13.47
N PHE A 235 -4.78 15.19 13.34
CA PHE A 235 -4.17 16.04 12.31
C PHE A 235 -3.42 17.26 12.88
N GLY A 236 -3.57 17.57 14.17
CA GLY A 236 -2.96 18.75 14.79
C GLY A 236 -3.41 20.08 14.21
N LEU A 237 -4.66 20.14 13.71
CA LEU A 237 -5.27 21.40 13.28
C LEU A 237 -5.62 22.24 14.50
N LEU A 238 -4.70 23.09 14.93
CA LEU A 238 -4.88 23.91 16.14
C LEU A 238 -5.65 25.21 15.89
N TRP A 239 -5.53 25.77 14.69
CA TRP A 239 -6.17 27.03 14.32
C TRP A 239 -6.63 27.00 12.86
N LEU A 240 -7.84 27.47 12.62
CA LEU A 240 -8.42 27.69 11.31
C LEU A 240 -8.89 29.13 11.21
N SER A 241 -8.77 29.70 10.02
CA SER A 241 -9.50 30.92 9.67
C SER A 241 -11.01 30.68 9.70
N ALA A 242 -11.79 31.75 9.82
CA ALA A 242 -13.25 31.66 9.77
C ALA A 242 -13.75 31.03 8.45
N GLU A 243 -13.05 31.27 7.35
CA GLU A 243 -13.37 30.69 6.04
C GLU A 243 -13.13 29.18 6.01
N GLU A 244 -11.99 28.71 6.53
CA GLU A 244 -11.68 27.28 6.62
C GLU A 244 -12.63 26.55 7.57
N LYS A 245 -13.00 27.18 8.70
CA LYS A 245 -14.00 26.64 9.62
C LYS A 245 -15.36 26.50 8.93
N ALA A 246 -15.81 27.52 8.21
CA ALA A 246 -17.07 27.48 7.47
C ALA A 246 -17.08 26.39 6.38
N LYS A 247 -15.96 26.20 5.67
CA LYS A 247 -15.82 25.10 4.68
C LYS A 247 -15.92 23.72 5.33
N LEU A 248 -15.28 23.51 6.49
CA LEU A 248 -15.39 22.25 7.22
C LEU A 248 -16.79 22.03 7.78
N GLU A 249 -17.44 23.07 8.30
CA GLU A 249 -18.82 22.99 8.77
C GLU A 249 -19.78 22.60 7.65
N GLU A 250 -19.57 23.13 6.43
CA GLU A 250 -20.38 22.75 5.27
C GLU A 250 -20.12 21.31 4.82
N ALA A 251 -18.85 20.90 4.71
CA ALA A 251 -18.49 19.53 4.38
C ALA A 251 -19.03 18.51 5.39
N ALA A 252 -19.09 18.89 6.67
CA ALA A 252 -19.66 18.05 7.73
C ALA A 252 -21.18 17.81 7.56
N LYS A 253 -21.91 18.74 6.94
CA LYS A 253 -23.34 18.57 6.64
C LYS A 253 -23.55 17.64 5.45
N GLU A 254 -22.80 17.82 4.36
CA GLU A 254 -22.92 17.00 3.15
C GLU A 254 -22.70 15.51 3.43
N HIS A 255 -21.73 15.18 4.30
CA HIS A 255 -21.46 13.81 4.69
C HIS A 255 -22.51 13.21 5.65
N ALA A 256 -23.29 14.03 6.36
CA ALA A 256 -24.34 13.54 7.25
C ALA A 256 -25.58 13.03 6.49
N GLU A 257 -25.69 13.37 5.20
CA GLU A 257 -26.81 13.03 4.31
C GLU A 257 -26.54 11.83 3.38
N ALA A 258 -25.29 11.35 3.30
CA ALA A 258 -24.84 10.22 2.47
C ALA A 258 -24.71 8.92 3.27
#